data_AF-A0A1G2ZYJ8-F1
#
_entry.id   AF-A0A1G2ZYJ8-F1
#
_cell.length_a   1.000
_cell.length_b   1.000
_cell.length_c   1.000
_cell.angle_alpha   90.00
_cell.angle_beta   90.00
_cell.angle_gamma   90.00
#
_symmetry.space_group_name_H-M   'P 1'
#
loop_
_entity.id
_entity.type
_entity.pdbx_description
1 polymer ?
#
loop_
_entity_poly.entity_id
_entity_poly.type
_entity_poly.pdbx_seq_one_letter_code
_entity_poly.pdbx_strand_id
1 'polypeptide(L)' 'SAGSATAASRPCGSGARPTHVMPTGGDSAVPPGACIPWQQKRQDLAAVHGDEVLIQEVWDGIDRLANAYIWQILLSF' A
#
# COMPACT_ATOMS: atom_id res chain seq x y z
N SER A 1 -20.49 -12.82 53.47
CA SER A 1 -20.16 -14.18 52.97
C SER A 1 -20.86 -14.36 51.62
N ALA A 2 -20.23 -13.93 50.53
CA ALA A 2 -19.35 -14.74 49.68
C ALA A 2 -20.16 -15.58 48.68
N GLY A 3 -20.00 -15.27 47.38
CA GLY A 3 -20.28 -16.22 46.30
C GLY A 3 -21.29 -15.77 45.23
N SER A 4 -21.08 -14.64 44.55
CA SER A 4 -21.71 -14.40 43.24
C SER A 4 -20.68 -14.68 42.14
N ALA A 5 -20.85 -15.82 41.49
CA ALA A 5 -20.01 -16.30 40.39
C ALA A 5 -20.22 -15.43 39.15
N THR A 6 -19.21 -14.66 38.78
CA THR A 6 -19.14 -13.94 37.50
C THR A 6 -18.79 -14.94 36.40
N ALA A 7 -19.80 -15.51 35.74
CA ALA A 7 -19.61 -16.24 34.49
C ALA A 7 -19.32 -15.23 33.36
N ALA A 8 -18.07 -14.77 33.29
CA ALA A 8 -17.59 -14.00 32.15
C ALA A 8 -17.42 -14.94 30.96
N SER A 9 -18.43 -14.98 30.10
CA SER A 9 -18.36 -15.60 28.78
C SER A 9 -17.25 -14.91 27.97
N ARG A 10 -16.06 -15.51 27.95
CA ARG A 10 -14.97 -15.07 27.06
C ARG A 10 -15.44 -15.37 25.63
N PRO A 11 -15.52 -14.40 24.71
CA PRO A 11 -15.59 -14.73 23.30
C PRO A 11 -14.30 -15.47 22.96
N CYS A 12 -14.46 -16.69 22.46
CA CYS A 12 -13.39 -17.52 21.91
C CYS A 12 -12.45 -16.68 21.05
N GLY A 13 -11.15 -16.90 21.20
CA GLY A 13 -10.12 -16.27 20.40
C GLY A 13 -10.43 -16.41 18.91
N SER A 14 -10.94 -15.33 18.33
CA SER A 14 -11.14 -15.22 16.90
C SER A 14 -9.77 -15.12 16.26
N GLY A 15 -9.44 -16.14 15.47
CA GLY A 15 -8.11 -16.40 14.92
C GLY A 15 -7.43 -15.14 14.42
N ALA A 16 -6.22 -14.89 14.94
CA ALA A 16 -5.26 -14.06 14.27
C ALA A 16 -5.12 -14.60 12.85
N ARG A 17 -5.64 -13.85 11.86
CA ARG A 17 -5.30 -14.07 10.46
C ARG A 17 -3.77 -14.05 10.44
N PRO A 18 -3.07 -15.10 9.96
CA PRO A 18 -1.68 -14.91 9.65
C PRO A 18 -1.69 -13.83 8.57
N THR A 19 -1.32 -12.60 8.96
CA THR A 19 -0.88 -11.61 8.01
C THR A 19 0.33 -12.25 7.36
N HIS A 20 0.10 -12.96 6.26
CA HIS A 20 1.14 -13.26 5.30
C HIS A 20 1.54 -11.90 4.73
N VAL A 21 2.31 -11.15 5.53
CA VAL A 21 3.11 -10.05 5.04
C VAL A 21 4.19 -10.76 4.27
N MET A 22 3.99 -10.87 2.96
CA MET A 22 5.04 -11.34 2.07
C MET A 22 6.19 -10.35 2.28
N PRO A 23 7.38 -10.79 2.72
CA PRO A 23 8.51 -9.89 2.83
C PRO A 23 8.83 -9.45 1.41
N THR A 24 8.45 -8.22 1.06
CA THR A 24 8.91 -7.59 -0.17
C THR A 24 10.41 -7.38 0.00
N GLY A 25 11.18 -8.36 -0.49
CA GLY A 25 12.62 -8.35 -0.40
C GLY A 25 13.21 -7.19 -1.19
N GLY A 26 13.97 -6.35 -0.50
CA GLY A 26 14.83 -5.31 -1.05
C GLY A 26 14.24 -3.91 -0.97
N ASP A 27 15.10 -2.94 -0.70
CA ASP A 27 14.85 -1.49 -0.68
C ASP A 27 14.35 -0.90 -2.02
N SER A 28 14.01 -1.76 -2.99
CA SER A 28 13.50 -1.45 -4.33
C SER A 28 12.14 -2.10 -4.61
N ALA A 29 11.36 -2.41 -3.57
CA ALA A 29 10.00 -2.90 -3.75
C ALA A 29 9.09 -1.77 -4.25
N VAL A 30 8.74 -1.81 -5.53
CA VAL A 30 7.74 -0.89 -6.11
C VAL A 30 6.40 -1.15 -5.40
N PRO A 31 5.74 -0.11 -4.86
CA PRO A 31 4.49 -0.29 -4.15
C PRO A 31 3.41 -0.83 -5.09
N PRO A 32 2.46 -1.64 -4.58
CA PRO A 32 1.37 -2.15 -5.41
C PRO A 32 0.52 -1.00 -5.96
N GLY A 33 0.23 -1.05 -7.27
CA GLY A 33 -0.49 0.01 -7.96
C GLY A 33 0.38 1.19 -8.42
N ALA A 34 1.69 1.10 -8.24
CA ALA A 34 2.67 2.00 -8.85
C ALA A 34 3.53 1.23 -9.87
N CYS A 35 4.00 1.94 -10.89
CA CYS A 35 5.03 1.44 -11.80
C CYS A 35 6.37 2.10 -11.49
N ILE A 36 6.38 3.41 -11.19
CA ILE A 36 7.58 4.18 -10.87
C ILE A 36 7.29 5.05 -9.64
N PRO A 37 7.81 4.68 -8.46
CA PRO A 37 7.57 5.44 -7.24
C PRO A 37 8.21 6.83 -7.31
N TRP A 38 7.61 7.80 -6.62
CA TRP A 38 8.09 9.19 -6.60
C TRP A 38 9.58 9.32 -6.26
N GLN A 39 10.08 8.52 -5.32
CA GLN A 39 11.49 8.51 -4.90
C GLN A 39 12.45 8.20 -6.05
N GLN A 40 12.02 7.36 -7.00
CA GLN A 40 12.78 7.06 -8.21
C GLN A 40 12.59 8.17 -9.24
N LYS A 41 11.34 8.58 -9.49
CA LYS A 41 11.05 9.61 -10.50
C LYS A 41 11.74 10.94 -10.19
N ARG A 42 11.85 11.29 -8.90
CA ARG A 42 12.45 12.54 -8.45
C ARG A 42 13.93 12.66 -8.78
N GLN A 43 14.63 11.53 -8.90
CA GLN A 43 16.04 11.49 -9.28
C GLN A 43 16.25 11.87 -10.76
N ASP A 44 15.27 11.54 -11.61
CA ASP A 44 15.28 11.87 -13.04
C ASP A 44 14.83 13.32 -13.31
N LEU A 45 14.00 13.86 -12.42
CA LEU A 45 13.51 15.24 -12.51
C LEU A 45 14.64 16.21 -12.11
N ALA A 46 14.94 17.17 -12.98
CA ALA A 46 15.80 18.31 -12.64
C ALA A 46 15.24 19.11 -11.45
N ALA A 47 15.90 20.21 -11.06
CA ALA A 47 15.39 21.09 -10.01
C ALA A 47 13.91 21.42 -10.25
N VAL A 48 13.05 20.95 -9.34
CA VAL A 48 11.61 21.21 -9.41
C VAL A 48 11.40 22.66 -9.00
N HIS A 49 10.78 23.42 -9.89
CA HIS A 49 10.38 24.80 -9.62
C HIS A 49 8.90 24.79 -9.20
N GLY A 50 8.63 24.91 -7.91
CA GLY A 50 7.26 24.97 -7.37
C GLY A 50 7.05 24.10 -6.13
N ASP A 51 5.79 23.75 -5.87
CA ASP A 51 5.40 22.88 -4.77
C ASP A 51 5.63 21.41 -5.14
N GLU A 52 6.64 20.82 -4.51
CA GLU A 52 7.04 19.42 -4.66
C GLU A 52 5.90 18.46 -4.32
N VAL A 53 5.08 18.77 -3.32
CA VAL A 53 4.00 17.89 -2.84
C VAL A 53 2.92 17.78 -3.92
N LEU A 54 2.53 18.90 -4.51
CA LEU A 54 1.55 18.93 -5.59
C LEU A 54 2.01 18.10 -6.79
N ILE A 55 3.30 18.20 -7.13
CA ILE A 55 3.85 17.48 -8.28
C ILE A 55 3.90 15.98 -7.99
N GLN A 56 4.27 15.60 -6.77
CA GLN A 56 4.19 14.21 -6.33
C GLN A 56 2.75 13.66 -6.43
N GLU A 57 1.75 14.40 -5.94
CA GLU A 57 0.35 13.96 -5.98
C GLU A 57 -0.14 13.74 -7.41
N VAL A 58 0.18 14.68 -8.32
CA VAL A 58 -0.15 14.56 -9.74
C VAL A 58 0.57 13.36 -10.37
N TRP A 59 1.86 13.17 -10.05
CA TRP A 59 2.64 12.04 -10.53
C TRP A 59 2.04 10.70 -10.07
N ASP A 60 1.80 10.55 -8.77
CA ASP A 60 1.25 9.33 -8.19
C ASP A 60 -0.13 9.00 -8.78
N GLY A 61 -0.95 10.02 -9.08
CA GLY A 61 -2.22 9.86 -9.79
C GLY A 61 -2.04 9.31 -11.21
N ILE A 62 -1.11 9.87 -11.98
CA ILE A 62 -0.81 9.41 -13.35
C ILE A 62 -0.23 7.99 -13.34
N ASP A 63 0.71 7.70 -12.45
CA ASP A 63 1.38 6.40 -12.36
C ASP A 63 0.38 5.28 -12.01
N ARG A 64 -0.58 5.54 -11.12
CA ARG A 64 -1.69 4.62 -10.83
C ARG A 64 -2.56 4.33 -12.05
N LEU A 65 -2.89 5.36 -12.83
CA LEU A 65 -3.67 5.20 -14.07
C LEU A 65 -2.88 4.40 -15.11
N ALA A 66 -1.59 4.67 -15.26
CA ALA A 66 -0.70 3.92 -16.13
C ALA A 66 -0.63 2.44 -15.73
N ASN A 67 -0.46 2.15 -14.43
CA ASN A 67 -0.48 0.80 -13.89
C ASN A 67 -1.78 0.07 -14.25
N ALA A 68 -2.93 0.71 -14.00
CA ALA A 68 -4.23 0.13 -14.34
C ALA A 68 -4.36 -0.14 -15.85
N TYR A 69 -3.94 0.80 -16.70
CA TYR A 69 -4.02 0.66 -18.15
C TYR A 69 -3.19 -0.51 -18.69
N ILE A 70 -1.97 -0.70 -18.17
CA ILE A 70 -1.12 -1.86 -18.51
C ILE A 70 -1.89 -3.16 -18.22
N TRP A 71 -2.48 -3.27 -17.03
CA TRP A 71 -3.26 -4.45 -16.67
C TRP A 71 -4.52 -4.63 -17.53
N GLN A 72 -5.21 -3.55 -17.91
CA GLN A 72 -6.37 -3.65 -18.81
C GLN A 72 -5.98 -4.26 -20.16
N ILE A 73 -4.85 -3.83 -20.76
CA ILE A 73 -4.36 -4.42 -22.02
C ILE A 73 -4.01 -5.90 -21.82
N LEU A 74 -3.30 -6.22 -20.74
CA LEU A 74 -2.82 -7.57 -20.45
C LEU A 74 -3.91 -8.55 -20.02
N LEU A 75 -5.14 -8.12 -19.73
CA LEU A 75 -6.23 -9.01 -19.32
C LEU A 75 -7.39 -9.05 -20.34
N SER A 76 -7.38 -8.18 -21.36
CA SER A 76 -8.49 -8.03 -22.32
C SER A 76 -8.39 -8.97 -23.53
N PHE A 77 -8.01 -10.22 -23.33
CA PHE A 77 -7.93 -11.25 -24.39
C PHE A 77 -8.95 -12.37 -24.21
#